data_AF-A0A0M3JIA0-F1
#
_entry.id   AF-A0A0M3JIA0-F1
#
_cell.length_a   1.000
_cell.length_b   1.000
_cell.length_c   1.000
_cell.angle_alpha   90.00
_cell.angle_beta   90.00
_cell.angle_gamma   90.00
#
_symmetry.space_group_name_H-M   'P 1'
#
loop_
_entity.id
_entity.type
_entity.pdbx_description
1 polymer ?
#
loop_
_entity_poly.entity_id
_entity_poly.type
_entity_poly.pdbx_seq_one_letter_code
_entity_poly.pdbx_strand_id
1 'polypeptide(L)'
;MADSESTNEAVESEKACGIACHRALLAAASPYFNAMFTPAMIESKQSCIRLKGIDEHSLRALVDYMYTGQLMIDEHNVQNLLTTGSLLQVLFRSSLINE
;
A
#
# COMPACT_ATOMS: atom_id res chain seq x y z
N MET A 1 10.12 25.57 45.86
CA MET A 1 9.14 24.56 45.42
C MET A 1 9.53 24.16 44.01
N ALA A 2 10.02 22.95 43.84
CA ALA A 2 10.03 22.28 42.55
C ALA A 2 8.59 21.91 42.20
N ASP A 3 8.24 21.92 40.92
CA ASP A 3 7.68 20.72 40.26
C ASP A 3 7.96 20.82 38.76
N SER A 4 8.75 19.86 38.33
CA SER A 4 9.00 19.46 36.96
C SER A 4 7.86 18.54 36.53
N GLU A 5 7.29 18.76 35.35
CA GLU A 5 6.64 17.69 34.55
C GLU A 5 7.07 17.94 33.10
N SER A 6 8.17 17.30 32.69
CA SER A 6 8.18 16.05 31.90
C SER A 6 7.67 16.23 30.48
N THR A 7 8.64 16.30 29.56
CA THR A 7 8.76 15.44 28.39
C THR A 7 7.46 14.85 27.84
N ASN A 8 6.99 15.40 26.73
CA ASN A 8 6.46 14.55 25.67
C ASN A 8 7.29 14.76 24.41
N GLU A 9 8.43 14.07 24.40
CA GLU A 9 9.01 13.52 23.19
C GLU A 9 7.96 12.62 22.52
N ALA A 10 7.09 13.20 21.70
CA ALA A 10 6.56 12.45 20.57
C ALA A 10 7.56 12.66 19.44
N VAL A 11 8.58 11.81 19.43
CA VAL A 11 9.30 11.46 18.21
C VAL A 11 8.23 10.98 17.24
N GLU A 12 7.66 11.90 16.45
CA GLU A 12 7.05 11.54 15.18
C GLU A 12 8.21 11.07 14.31
N SER A 13 8.57 9.82 14.58
CA SER A 13 9.44 9.04 13.75
C SER A 13 8.82 9.17 12.36
N GLU A 14 9.51 9.89 11.48
CA GLU A 14 9.39 9.76 10.04
C GLU A 14 9.65 8.28 9.72
N LYS A 15 8.68 7.42 10.04
CA LYS A 15 8.64 6.06 9.55
C LYS A 15 8.06 6.17 8.16
N ALA A 16 8.91 6.59 7.22
CA ALA A 16 8.87 5.99 5.90
C ALA A 16 9.33 4.52 6.01
N CYS A 17 8.65 3.74 6.86
CA CYS A 17 8.84 2.31 6.99
C CYS A 17 7.93 1.70 5.93
N GLY A 18 8.46 1.60 4.71
CA GLY A 18 7.74 1.07 3.57
C GLY A 18 7.01 -0.24 3.92
N ILE A 19 5.88 -0.46 3.26
CA ILE A 19 4.99 -1.57 3.59
C ILE A 19 5.64 -2.89 3.15
N ALA A 20 6.00 -3.73 4.13
CA ALA A 20 6.52 -5.06 3.86
C ALA A 20 5.41 -5.94 3.27
N CYS A 21 5.62 -6.44 2.06
CA CYS A 21 4.64 -7.27 1.37
C CYS A 21 5.31 -8.28 0.42
N HIS A 22 4.61 -9.38 0.15
CA HIS A 22 5.09 -10.42 -0.74
C HIS A 22 4.89 -9.99 -2.19
N ARG A 23 5.98 -9.99 -2.95
CA ARG A 23 5.98 -9.67 -4.39
C ARG A 23 5.02 -10.55 -5.17
N ALA A 24 4.91 -11.83 -4.81
CA ALA A 24 3.98 -12.77 -5.45
C ALA A 24 2.51 -12.37 -5.24
N LEU A 25 2.14 -11.90 -4.04
CA LEU A 25 0.77 -11.48 -3.75
C LEU A 25 0.45 -10.16 -4.48
N LEU A 26 1.39 -9.20 -4.46
CA LEU A 26 1.26 -7.96 -5.21
C LEU A 26 1.10 -8.23 -6.72
N ALA A 27 1.93 -9.12 -7.30
CA ALA A 27 1.83 -9.51 -8.71
C ALA A 27 0.51 -10.20 -9.04
N ALA A 28 0.01 -11.05 -8.15
CA ALA A 28 -1.27 -11.74 -8.34
C ALA A 28 -2.47 -10.79 -8.23
N ALA A 29 -2.39 -9.80 -7.34
CA ALA A 29 -3.46 -8.84 -7.12
C ALA A 29 -3.44 -7.64 -8.09
N SER A 30 -2.32 -7.40 -8.75
CA SER A 30 -2.10 -6.24 -9.61
C SER A 30 -1.19 -6.57 -10.80
N PRO A 31 -1.70 -6.41 -12.03
CA PRO A 31 -0.90 -6.52 -13.24
C PRO A 31 0.24 -5.49 -13.31
N TYR A 32 0.06 -4.31 -12.69
CA TYR A 32 1.11 -3.29 -12.61
C TYR A 32 2.34 -3.81 -11.86
N PHE A 33 2.15 -4.37 -10.67
CA PHE A 33 3.25 -4.98 -9.91
C PHE A 33 3.82 -6.21 -10.64
N ASN A 34 2.98 -7.01 -11.29
CA ASN A 34 3.45 -8.15 -12.08
C ASN A 34 4.37 -7.71 -13.23
N ALA A 35 4.00 -6.66 -13.98
CA ALA A 35 4.82 -6.09 -15.03
C ALA A 35 6.14 -5.51 -14.47
N MET A 36 6.07 -4.82 -13.33
CA MET A 36 7.24 -4.26 -12.65
C MET A 36 8.22 -5.33 -12.14
N PHE A 37 7.71 -6.49 -11.72
CA PHE A 37 8.52 -7.62 -11.25
C PHE A 37 9.01 -8.55 -12.37
N THR A 38 8.51 -8.39 -13.59
CA THR A 38 8.96 -9.18 -14.74
C THR A 38 10.45 -8.90 -15.00
N PRO A 39 11.28 -9.92 -15.26
CA PRO A 39 12.75 -9.79 -15.37
C PRO A 39 13.26 -8.85 -16.48
N ALA A 40 12.36 -8.29 -17.29
CA ALA A 40 12.67 -7.24 -18.26
C ALA A 40 12.93 -5.86 -17.62
N MET A 41 12.60 -5.65 -16.34
CA MET A 41 12.77 -4.37 -15.63
C MET A 41 13.77 -4.43 -14.47
N ILE A 42 14.55 -3.35 -14.31
CA ILE A 42 15.57 -3.18 -13.25
C ILE A 42 14.92 -3.24 -11.85
N GLU A 43 13.66 -2.81 -11.74
CA GLU A 43 12.85 -2.87 -10.52
C GLU A 43 12.60 -4.31 -10.04
N SER A 44 12.73 -5.32 -10.92
CA SER A 44 12.67 -6.72 -10.49
C SER A 44 13.79 -7.11 -9.52
N LYS A 45 14.92 -6.40 -9.55
CA LYS A 45 16.05 -6.57 -8.62
C LYS A 45 15.96 -5.66 -7.40
N GLN A 46 15.02 -4.71 -7.38
CA GLN A 46 14.84 -3.82 -6.24
C GLN A 46 13.90 -4.46 -5.21
N SER A 47 14.36 -4.53 -3.97
CA SER A 47 13.56 -4.99 -2.84
C SER A 47 12.57 -3.92 -2.34
N CYS A 48 12.69 -2.68 -2.82
CA CYS A 48 11.88 -1.55 -2.39
C CYS A 48 11.47 -0.72 -3.61
N ILE A 49 10.16 -0.57 -3.83
CA ILE A 49 9.57 0.23 -4.91
C ILE A 49 9.04 1.52 -4.30
N ARG A 50 9.43 2.66 -4.89
CA ARG A 50 8.86 3.96 -4.51
C ARG A 50 7.74 4.34 -5.47
N LEU A 51 6.52 4.27 -4.96
CA LEU A 51 5.33 4.76 -5.65
C LEU A 51 5.18 6.25 -5.37
N LYS A 52 5.16 7.07 -6.42
CA LYS A 52 4.96 8.53 -6.30
C LYS A 52 3.50 8.87 -6.56
N GLY A 53 2.96 9.81 -5.80
CA GLY A 53 1.56 10.25 -5.95
C GLY A 53 0.54 9.28 -5.33
N ILE A 54 0.99 8.42 -4.42
CA ILE A 54 0.14 7.51 -3.65
C ILE A 54 0.30 7.86 -2.18
N ASP A 55 -0.85 7.92 -1.48
CA ASP A 55 -0.89 8.11 -0.04
C ASP A 55 -0.54 6.80 0.68
N GLU A 56 0.28 6.88 1.74
CA GLU A 56 0.74 5.70 2.48
C GLU A 56 -0.42 4.92 3.10
N HIS A 57 -1.43 5.61 3.65
CA HIS A 57 -2.59 4.97 4.26
C HIS A 57 -3.42 4.23 3.21
N SER A 58 -3.59 4.84 2.04
CA SER A 58 -4.31 4.22 0.91
C SER A 58 -3.57 2.98 0.38
N LEU A 59 -2.24 3.06 0.24
CA LEU A 59 -1.43 1.91 -0.16
C LEU A 59 -1.51 0.79 0.88
N ARG A 60 -1.47 1.13 2.17
CA ARG A 60 -1.56 0.15 3.25
C ARG A 60 -2.89 -0.57 3.25
N ALA A 61 -3.99 0.17 3.14
CA ALA A 61 -5.33 -0.42 3.07
C ALA A 61 -5.49 -1.32 1.83
N LEU A 62 -4.91 -0.94 0.68
CA LEU A 62 -4.89 -1.80 -0.51
C LEU A 62 -4.08 -3.08 -0.30
N VAL A 63 -2.90 -2.98 0.31
CA VAL A 63 -2.09 -4.16 0.63
C VAL A 63 -2.84 -5.07 1.60
N ASP A 64 -3.43 -4.51 2.66
CA ASP A 64 -4.23 -5.28 3.61
C ASP A 64 -5.44 -5.93 2.92
N TYR A 65 -6.08 -5.26 1.96
CA TYR A 65 -7.11 -5.85 1.10
C TYR A 65 -6.58 -6.99 0.24
N MET A 66 -5.35 -6.93 -0.27
CA MET A 66 -4.75 -8.05 -1.02
C MET A 66 -4.54 -9.29 -0.14
N TYR A 67 -4.25 -9.11 1.15
CA TYR A 67 -4.08 -10.24 2.09
C TYR A 67 -5.40 -10.76 2.66
N THR A 68 -6.32 -9.86 3.01
CA THR A 68 -7.54 -10.19 3.77
C THR A 68 -8.78 -10.26 2.90
N GLY A 69 -8.76 -9.64 1.72
CA GLY A 69 -9.94 -9.42 0.87
C GLY A 69 -10.89 -8.34 1.41
N GLN A 70 -10.53 -7.64 2.49
CA GLN A 70 -11.36 -6.60 3.11
C GLN A 70 -10.70 -5.24 2.96
N LEU A 71 -11.45 -4.26 2.48
CA LEU A 71 -11.00 -2.88 2.33
C LEU A 71 -11.95 -1.97 3.09
N MET A 72 -11.42 -1.21 4.04
CA MET A 72 -12.16 -0.14 4.69
C MET A 72 -12.10 1.11 3.83
N ILE A 73 -13.27 1.61 3.45
CA ILE A 73 -13.43 2.79 2.61
C ILE A 73 -14.29 3.80 3.37
N ASP A 74 -13.81 5.03 3.45
CA ASP A 74 -14.45 6.20 4.04
C ASP A 74 -14.60 7.30 2.97
N GLU A 75 -15.50 8.24 3.19
CA GLU A 75 -15.79 9.34 2.25
C GLU A 75 -14.56 10.23 1.96
N HIS A 76 -13.62 10.28 2.91
CA HIS A 76 -12.39 11.05 2.78
C HIS A 76 -11.25 10.28 2.11
N ASN A 77 -11.23 8.94 2.20
CA ASN A 77 -10.15 8.11 1.64
C ASN A 77 -10.54 7.44 0.32
N VAL A 78 -11.84 7.37 0.00
CA VAL A 78 -12.34 6.69 -1.20
C VAL A 78 -11.72 7.25 -2.48
N GLN A 79 -11.55 8.57 -2.57
CA GLN A 79 -10.96 9.19 -3.75
C GLN A 79 -9.50 8.77 -3.92
N ASN A 80 -8.71 8.86 -2.84
CA ASN A 80 -7.30 8.47 -2.85
C ASN A 80 -7.12 6.96 -3.10
N LEU A 81 -7.96 6.13 -2.48
CA LEU A 81 -7.98 4.68 -2.69
C LEU A 81 -8.33 4.32 -4.13
N LEU A 82 -9.34 4.97 -4.71
CA LEU A 82 -9.76 4.71 -6.08
C LEU A 82 -8.67 5.14 -7.07
N THR A 83 -8.08 6.32 -6.88
CA THR A 83 -6.96 6.79 -7.69
C THR A 83 -5.75 5.86 -7.57
N THR A 84 -5.40 5.46 -6.34
CA THR A 84 -4.27 4.55 -6.08
C THR A 84 -4.53 3.16 -6.65
N GLY A 85 -5.71 2.60 -6.43
CA GLY A 85 -6.12 1.29 -6.94
C GLY A 85 -6.13 1.26 -8.46
N SER A 86 -6.61 2.35 -9.09
CA SER A 86 -6.56 2.51 -10.55
C SER A 86 -5.13 2.61 -11.08
N LEU A 87 -4.24 3.35 -10.40
CA LEU A 87 -2.84 3.49 -10.78
C LEU A 87 -2.10 2.15 -10.70
N LEU A 88 -2.34 1.42 -9.61
CA LEU A 88 -1.77 0.11 -9.35
C LEU A 88 -2.52 -1.01 -10.09
N GLN A 89 -3.58 -0.70 -10.84
CA GLN A 89 -4.42 -1.71 -11.51
C GLN A 89 -4.85 -2.84 -10.57
N VAL A 90 -5.12 -2.52 -9.30
CA VAL A 90 -5.60 -3.51 -8.33
C VAL A 90 -7.02 -3.86 -8.74
N LEU A 91 -7.21 -5.09 -9.18
CA LEU A 91 -8.54 -5.60 -9.47
C LEU A 91 -9.26 -5.80 -8.14
N PHE A 92 -10.13 -4.85 -7.76
CA PHE A 92 -11.24 -5.16 -6.87
C PHE A 92 -11.94 -6.34 -7.54
N ARG A 93 -11.99 -7.50 -6.88
CA ARG A 93 -12.42 -8.75 -7.51
C ARG A 93 -13.87 -8.58 -7.94
N SER A 94 -14.07 -8.09 -9.15
CA SER A 94 -15.31 -8.20 -9.89
C SER A 94 -15.40 -9.67 -10.27
N SER A 95 -16.17 -10.38 -9.45
CA SER A 95 -16.76 -11.67 -9.74
C SER A 95 -15.96 -12.92 -9.36
N LEU A 96 -16.56 -13.70 -8.46
CA LEU A 96 -16.95 -15.06 -8.81
C LEU A 96 -17.79 -15.00 -10.10
N ILE A 97 -17.17 -14.92 -11.27
CA ILE A 97 -17.74 -15.52 -12.48
C ILE A 97 -16.98 -16.82 -12.55
N ASN A 98 -17.55 -17.78 -11.82
CA ASN A 98 -17.21 -19.18 -11.99
C ASN A 98 -17.99 -19.66 -13.21
N GLU A 99 -17.25 -20.33 -14.09
CA GLU A 99 -17.66 -21.15 -15.24
C GLU A 99 -18.04 -20.42 -16.54
#